data_AF-A0A4R3X4J8-F1
#
_entry.id   AF-A0A4R3X4J8-F1
#
_cell.length_a   1.000
_cell.length_b   1.000
_cell.length_c   1.000
_cell.angle_alpha   90.00
_cell.angle_beta   90.00
_cell.angle_gamma   90.00
#
_symmetry.space_group_name_H-M   'P 1'
#
loop_
_entity.id
_entity.type
_entity.pdbx_description
1 polymer ?
#
loop_
_entity_poly.entity_id
_entity_poly.type
_entity_poly.pdbx_seq_one_letter_code
_entity_poly.pdbx_strand_id
1 'polypeptide(L)' 'MGVPNPAEIEQTKLLANALDRASTACFTVGIATPLAGYVYNLAAFNTISGARMVVSLAGWLLSAILLHYLARRALRRLA' A
#
# COMPACT_ATOMS: atom_id res chain seq x y z
N MET A 1 11.22 -0.55 30.62
CA MET A 1 10.67 -1.55 29.67
C MET A 1 11.73 -2.61 29.49
N GLY A 2 11.39 -3.91 29.60
CA GLY A 2 12.36 -4.99 29.42
C GLY A 2 12.90 -5.02 28.00
N VAL A 3 14.10 -5.58 27.81
CA VAL A 3 14.64 -5.85 26.47
C VAL A 3 13.68 -6.80 25.75
N PRO A 4 13.17 -6.45 24.55
CA PRO A 4 12.29 -7.33 23.79
C PRO A 4 12.97 -8.67 23.55
N ASN A 5 12.23 -9.77 23.66
CA ASN A 5 12.80 -11.07 23.35
C ASN A 5 13.03 -11.19 21.82
N PRO A 6 13.94 -12.06 21.36
CA PRO A 6 14.24 -12.20 19.93
C PRO A 6 13.02 -12.54 19.06
N ALA A 7 12.05 -13.29 19.59
CA ALA A 7 10.85 -13.66 18.86
C ALA A 7 9.90 -12.47 18.63
N GLU A 8 9.77 -11.57 19.61
CA GLU A 8 8.97 -10.33 19.49
C GLU A 8 9.55 -9.37 18.44
N ILE A 9 10.88 -9.28 18.38
CA ILE A 9 11.59 -8.51 17.36
C ILE A 9 11.28 -9.07 15.97
N GLU A 10 11.39 -10.39 15.81
CA GLU A 10 11.15 -11.05 14.52
C GLU A 10 9.69 -10.92 14.08
N GLN A 11 8.73 -11.09 14.99
CA GLN A 11 7.31 -10.85 14.71
C GLN A 11 7.04 -9.42 14.25
N THR A 12 7.68 -8.42 14.88
CA THR A 12 7.53 -7.02 14.50
C THR A 12 8.08 -6.74 13.10
N LYS A 13 9.22 -7.35 12.74
CA LYS A 13 9.79 -7.26 11.39
C LYS A 13 8.90 -7.93 10.35
N LEU A 14 8.37 -9.12 10.63
CA LEU A 14 7.44 -9.81 9.74
C LEU A 14 6.16 -9.00 9.51
N LEU A 15 5.60 -8.39 10.56
CA LEU A 15 4.44 -7.50 10.46
C LEU A 15 4.76 -6.27 9.60
N ALA A 16 5.88 -5.60 9.85
CA ALA A 16 6.29 -4.43 9.07
C ALA A 16 6.45 -4.78 7.59
N ASN A 17 7.08 -5.91 7.28
CA ASN A 17 7.25 -6.40 5.93
C ASN A 17 5.91 -6.74 5.25
N ALA A 18 4.97 -7.37 5.97
CA ALA A 18 3.65 -7.67 5.44
C ALA A 18 2.87 -6.39 5.09
N LEU A 19 2.91 -5.38 5.96
CA LEU A 19 2.27 -4.08 5.73
C LEU A 19 2.88 -3.34 4.53
N ASP A 20 4.21 -3.37 4.38
CA ASP A 20 4.89 -2.72 3.26
C ASP A 20 4.62 -3.42 1.91
N ARG A 21 4.57 -4.76 1.91
CA ARG A 21 4.15 -5.54 0.73
C ARG A 21 2.71 -5.26 0.35
N ALA A 22 1.81 -5.15 1.32
CA ALA A 22 0.42 -4.78 1.07
C ALA A 22 0.32 -3.35 0.48
N SER A 23 1.08 -2.38 1.02
CA SER A 23 1.19 -1.03 0.45
C SER A 23 1.61 -1.06 -1.02
N THR A 24 2.66 -1.81 -1.33
CA THR A 24 3.15 -1.96 -2.70
C THR A 24 2.10 -2.57 -3.62
N ALA A 25 1.39 -3.61 -3.16
CA ALA A 25 0.29 -4.22 -3.90
C ALA A 25 -0.88 -3.25 -4.14
N CYS A 26 -1.25 -2.44 -3.14
CA CYS A 26 -2.25 -1.38 -3.29
C CYS A 26 -1.85 -0.38 -4.36
N PHE A 27 -0.57 0.04 -4.41
CA PHE A 27 -0.08 0.93 -5.44
C PHE A 27 -0.08 0.28 -6.83
N THR A 28 0.44 -0.94 -6.96
CA THR A 28 0.55 -1.59 -8.27
C THR A 28 -0.83 -1.90 -8.86
N VAL A 29 -1.69 -2.59 -8.11
CA VAL A 29 -3.02 -3.02 -8.55
C VAL A 29 -3.97 -1.83 -8.64
N GLY A 30 -3.95 -0.95 -7.65
CA GLY A 30 -4.92 0.14 -7.50
C GLY A 30 -4.58 1.40 -8.26
N ILE A 31 -3.30 1.62 -8.62
CA ILE A 31 -2.83 2.84 -9.30
C ILE A 31 -2.16 2.52 -10.63
N ALA A 32 -1.07 1.74 -10.61
CA ALA A 32 -0.26 1.55 -11.80
C ALA A 32 -1.03 0.81 -12.91
N THR A 33 -1.75 -0.27 -12.57
CA THR A 33 -2.58 -1.03 -13.52
C THR A 33 -3.67 -0.18 -14.19
N PRO A 34 -4.56 0.53 -13.47
CA PRO A 34 -5.59 1.35 -14.11
C PRO A 34 -5.01 2.53 -14.90
N LEU A 35 -3.92 3.16 -14.43
CA LEU A 35 -3.25 4.21 -15.20
C LEU A 35 -2.66 3.67 -16.50
N ALA A 36 -2.00 2.52 -16.47
CA ALA A 36 -1.50 1.87 -17.69
C ALA A 36 -2.66 1.53 -18.63
N GLY A 37 -3.76 0.98 -18.11
CA GLY A 37 -4.95 0.66 -18.89
C GLY A 37 -5.57 1.89 -19.56
N TYR A 38 -5.57 3.04 -18.87
CA TYR A 38 -6.01 4.32 -19.43
C TYR A 38 -5.05 4.84 -20.52
N VAL A 39 -3.74 4.82 -20.26
CA VAL A 39 -2.71 5.27 -21.23
C VAL A 39 -2.73 4.43 -22.51
N TYR A 40 -2.92 3.12 -22.37
CA TYR A 40 -3.02 2.20 -23.52
C TYR A 40 -4.43 2.15 -24.13
N ASN A 41 -5.34 3.03 -23.71
CA ASN A 41 -6.67 3.19 -24.27
C ASN A 41 -7.50 1.89 -24.26
N LEU A 42 -7.34 1.06 -23.22
CA LEU A 42 -8.08 -0.19 -23.08
C LEU A 42 -9.56 0.10 -22.79
N ALA A 43 -10.45 -0.48 -23.61
CA ALA A 43 -11.88 -0.16 -23.61
C ALA A 43 -12.56 -0.24 -22.22
N ALA A 44 -12.14 -1.17 -21.37
CA ALA A 44 -12.67 -1.33 -20.01
C ALA A 44 -12.47 -0.09 -19.13
N PHE A 45 -11.37 0.66 -19.30
CA PHE A 45 -11.07 1.84 -18.50
C PHE A 45 -11.68 3.13 -19.05
N ASN A 46 -12.03 3.15 -20.34
CA ASN A 46 -12.68 4.30 -21.00
C ASN A 46 -14.17 4.44 -20.65
N THR A 47 -14.79 3.40 -20.09
CA THR A 47 -16.20 3.43 -19.66
C THR A 47 -16.38 4.04 -18.26
N ILE A 48 -15.29 4.25 -17.54
CA ILE A 48 -15.29 4.80 -16.17
C ILE A 48 -15.26 6.32 -16.26
N SER A 49 -16.14 7.01 -15.54
CA SER A 49 -16.09 8.49 -15.49
C SER A 49 -14.79 8.97 -14.85
N GLY A 50 -14.23 10.07 -15.36
CA GLY A 50 -12.97 10.64 -14.84
C GLY A 50 -13.01 10.91 -13.33
N ALA A 51 -14.14 11.40 -12.81
CA ALA A 51 -14.33 11.60 -11.37
C ALA A 51 -14.25 10.28 -10.58
N ARG A 52 -14.89 9.21 -11.06
CA ARG A 52 -14.83 7.90 -10.40
C ARG A 52 -13.41 7.33 -10.45
N MET A 53 -12.71 7.51 -11.56
CA MET A 53 -11.29 7.13 -11.69
C MET A 53 -10.44 7.86 -10.65
N VAL A 54 -10.53 9.18 -10.56
CA VAL A 54 -9.76 10.00 -9.61
C VAL A 54 -10.03 9.60 -8.16
N VAL A 55 -11.30 9.42 -7.78
CA VAL A 55 -11.67 9.01 -6.41
C VAL A 55 -11.10 7.62 -6.08
N SER A 56 -11.17 6.70 -7.04
CA SER A 56 -10.65 5.33 -6.86
C SER A 56 -9.12 5.35 -6.69
N LEU A 57 -8.41 6.06 -7.58
CA LEU A 57 -6.96 6.23 -7.49
C LEU A 57 -6.55 6.91 -6.17
N ALA A 58 -7.25 7.97 -5.75
CA ALA A 58 -6.97 8.62 -4.48
C ALA A 58 -7.14 7.66 -3.29
N GLY A 59 -8.22 6.87 -3.27
CA GLY A 59 -8.47 5.89 -2.22
C GLY A 59 -7.39 4.81 -2.10
N TRP A 60 -6.96 4.25 -3.23
CA TRP A 60 -5.86 3.27 -3.28
C TRP A 60 -4.52 3.88 -2.84
N LEU A 61 -4.22 5.10 -3.28
CA LEU A 61 -2.97 5.77 -2.93
C LEU A 61 -2.91 6.11 -1.45
N LEU A 62 -4.00 6.63 -0.87
CA LEU A 62 -4.11 6.90 0.57
C LEU A 62 -3.94 5.61 1.39
N SER A 63 -4.52 4.50 0.91
CA SER A 63 -4.37 3.19 1.56
C SER A 63 -2.92 2.70 1.52
N ALA A 64 -2.24 2.84 0.39
CA ALA A 64 -0.81 2.51 0.26
C ALA A 64 0.05 3.36 1.22
N ILE A 65 -0.14 4.68 1.23
CA ILE A 65 0.57 5.59 2.13
C ILE A 65 0.34 5.21 3.60
N LEU A 66 -0.91 4.94 3.98
CA LEU A 66 -1.24 4.54 5.35
C LEU A 66 -0.53 3.24 5.74
N LEU A 67 -0.58 2.21 4.89
CA LEU A 67 0.06 0.92 5.15
C LEU A 67 1.58 1.06 5.25
N HIS A 68 2.21 1.82 4.35
CA HIS A 68 3.65 2.11 4.41
C HIS A 68 4.02 2.85 5.70
N TYR A 69 3.21 3.83 6.11
CA TYR A 69 3.42 4.55 7.37
C TYR A 69 3.30 3.61 8.59
N LEU A 70 2.33 2.70 8.59
CA LEU A 70 2.16 1.71 9.65
C LEU A 70 3.35 0.73 9.71
N ALA A 71 3.90 0.31 8.57
CA ALA A 71 5.11 -0.50 8.50
C ALA A 71 6.31 0.22 9.14
N ARG A 72 6.52 1.50 8.78
CA ARG A 72 7.56 2.36 9.37
C ARG A 72 7.35 2.55 10.88
N ARG A 73 6.10 2.73 11.31
CA ARG A 73 5.77 2.87 12.73
C ARG A 73 6.00 1.58 13.51
N ALA A 74 5.76 0.41 12.92
CA ALA A 74 6.05 -0.88 13.55
C ALA A 74 7.56 -1.04 13.80
N LEU A 75 8.40 -0.73 12.82
CA LEU A 75 9.87 -0.80 12.98
C LEU A 75 10.42 0.22 13.97
N ARG A 76 9.84 1.43 14.03
CA ARG A 76 10.24 2.45 15.02
C ARG A 76 10.07 2.03 16.47
N ARG A 77 9.28 0.98 16.76
CA ARG A 77 9.14 0.43 18.11
C ARG A 77 10.33 -0.44 18.54
N LEU A 78 11.19 -0.82 17.59
CA LEU A 78 12.38 -1.64 17.82
C LEU A 78 13.66 -0.81 17.99
N ALA A 79 13.60 0.49 17.71
CA ALA A 79 14.71 1.45 17.83
C ALA A 79 14.57 2.23 19.13
#